data_AF-W9HH80-F1
#
_entry.id   AF-W9HH80-F1
#
_cell.length_a   1.000
_cell.length_b   1.000
_cell.length_c   1.000
_cell.angle_alpha   90.00
_cell.angle_beta   90.00
_cell.angle_gamma   90.00
#
_symmetry.space_group_name_H-M   'P 1'
#
loop_
_entity.id
_entity.type
_entity.pdbx_description
1 polymer ?
#
loop_
_entity_poly.entity_id
_entity_poly.type
_entity_poly.pdbx_seq_one_letter_code
_entity_poly.pdbx_strand_id
1 'polypeptide(L)'
;MDSSSFILALQLQQQDLDLWEQSRKGKQREGELTDVDLAFEACRHELEAMTAQISDHILALSIARAVDSDAQAIRKAQLAEEEAARDHTYALMLSDDPSAAPRPVTVEIKEEEPMDDAEDGLIDILRSLNLGGLLDSMSSQPESSSWASSRKESQTRECIACNDQFPPLALFRSPCSHEYCRACLVGLVRSSFQDESLFPPKCCRQTIPVEQGRWFSPQLVGQFRAKNLEFGTPNRTYCSEPSCSTFIPPVFIDGDTATCPRCVRRTCIHCNGPHHIGVCPSDTASQQVLQLADQNGWQQCYSCYRVVELETGCYHMTCHCRAQFCYLCGDRWKTCSCPQWEEARLIRRANVVVDRDDNADRMDAAVRQARVEEERANLMENHECTHETWELRDGDRQCEECHDILPRYIFECRQCHIMACRRCRFNRL
;
A
#
# COMPACT_ATOMS: atom_id res chain seq x y z
N MET A 1 -27.15 12.47 25.19
CA MET A 1 -26.69 12.76 26.57
C MET A 1 -26.22 14.20 26.58
N ASP A 2 -26.66 14.97 27.56
CA ASP A 2 -26.19 16.34 27.83
C ASP A 2 -24.78 16.33 28.44
N SER A 3 -24.04 17.45 28.31
CA SER A 3 -22.65 17.56 28.78
C SER A 3 -22.49 17.26 30.27
N SER A 4 -23.50 17.58 31.08
CA SER A 4 -23.56 17.26 32.51
C SER A 4 -23.58 15.76 32.77
N SER A 5 -24.35 14.99 31.98
CA SER A 5 -24.37 13.53 32.08
C SER A 5 -23.05 12.91 31.62
N PHE A 6 -22.38 13.48 30.61
CA PHE A 6 -21.06 13.02 30.18
C PHE A 6 -19.99 13.26 31.24
N ILE A 7 -19.96 14.45 31.86
CA ILE A 7 -19.05 14.74 32.97
C ILE A 7 -19.31 13.78 34.13
N LEU A 8 -20.57 13.56 34.49
CA LEU A 8 -20.92 12.62 35.57
C LEU A 8 -20.46 11.20 35.25
N ALA A 9 -20.61 10.74 34.00
CA ALA A 9 -20.14 9.42 33.58
C ALA A 9 -18.61 9.28 33.70
N LEU A 10 -17.85 10.30 33.27
CA LEU A 10 -16.39 10.32 33.41
C LEU A 10 -15.95 10.37 34.89
N GLN A 11 -16.66 11.14 35.72
CA GLN A 11 -16.41 11.21 37.17
C GLN A 11 -16.65 9.86 37.85
N LEU A 12 -17.70 9.12 37.46
CA LEU A 12 -17.95 7.78 37.98
C LEU A 12 -16.84 6.80 37.56
N GLN A 13 -16.36 6.88 36.32
CA GLN A 13 -15.24 6.05 35.87
C GLN A 13 -13.94 6.36 36.61
N GLN A 14 -13.66 7.65 36.91
CA GLN A 14 -12.52 8.02 37.75
C GLN A 14 -12.66 7.48 39.17
N GLN A 15 -13.85 7.54 39.76
CA GLN A 15 -14.12 6.96 41.09
C GLN A 15 -13.92 5.44 41.10
N ASP A 16 -14.31 4.74 40.03
CA ASP A 16 -14.07 3.30 39.90
C ASP A 16 -12.57 2.98 39.86
N LEU A 17 -11.77 3.80 39.17
CA LEU A 17 -10.30 3.66 39.17
C LEU A 17 -9.72 3.90 40.57
N ASP A 18 -10.17 4.93 41.29
CA ASP A 18 -9.71 5.23 42.64
C ASP A 18 -10.04 4.12 43.63
N LEU A 19 -11.25 3.56 43.56
CA LEU A 19 -11.68 2.43 44.39
C LEU A 19 -10.85 1.18 44.08
N TRP A 20 -10.54 0.94 42.81
CA TRP A 20 -9.70 -0.16 42.40
C TRP A 20 -8.28 0.00 42.97
N GLU A 21 -7.70 1.20 42.89
CA GLU A 21 -6.38 1.53 43.43
C GLU A 21 -6.32 1.28 44.95
N GLN A 22 -7.34 1.69 45.70
CA GLN A 22 -7.46 1.47 47.15
C GLN A 22 -7.63 -0.01 47.52
N SER A 23 -8.23 -0.82 46.64
CA SER A 23 -8.45 -2.26 46.87
C SER A 23 -7.18 -3.11 46.66
N ARG A 24 -6.10 -2.52 46.11
CA ARG A 24 -4.84 -3.24 45.85
C ARG A 24 -4.11 -3.58 47.14
N LYS A 25 -3.78 -4.86 47.31
CA LYS A 25 -2.82 -5.34 48.32
C LYS A 25 -1.44 -5.42 47.70
N GLY A 26 -0.56 -4.48 48.02
CA GLY A 26 0.82 -4.42 47.52
C GLY A 26 1.64 -5.65 47.95
N LYS A 27 1.99 -6.51 47.00
CA LYS A 27 2.98 -7.59 47.16
C LYS A 27 4.02 -7.49 46.05
N GLN A 28 4.71 -6.37 45.93
CA GLN A 28 5.73 -6.18 44.90
C GLN A 28 6.94 -5.43 45.44
N ARG A 29 8.09 -5.62 44.79
CA ARG A 29 9.35 -4.95 45.11
C ARG A 29 9.26 -3.50 44.65
N GLU A 30 9.81 -2.60 45.46
CA GLU A 30 9.82 -1.16 45.20
C GLU A 30 10.53 -0.86 43.86
N GLY A 31 9.79 -0.30 42.89
CA GLY A 31 10.33 0.18 41.61
C GLY A 31 10.00 -0.63 40.34
N GLU A 32 9.30 -1.77 40.41
CA GLU A 32 8.85 -2.52 39.22
C GLU A 32 7.38 -2.18 38.89
N LEU A 33 7.12 -1.57 37.73
CA LEU A 33 5.78 -1.35 37.19
C LEU A 33 5.33 -2.58 36.38
N THR A 34 4.16 -3.12 36.67
CA THR A 34 3.57 -4.21 35.88
C THR A 34 2.81 -3.69 34.66
N ASP A 35 2.55 -4.56 33.69
CA ASP A 35 1.68 -4.23 32.55
C ASP A 35 0.29 -3.74 33.00
N VAL A 36 -0.19 -4.23 34.15
CA VAL A 36 -1.45 -3.78 34.76
C VAL A 36 -1.34 -2.35 35.30
N ASP A 37 -0.19 -1.98 35.86
CA ASP A 37 0.07 -0.61 36.34
C ASP A 37 0.13 0.38 35.17
N LEU A 38 0.83 0.01 34.10
CA LEU A 38 0.92 0.83 32.88
C LEU A 38 -0.45 0.99 32.21
N ALA A 39 -1.25 -0.09 32.14
CA ALA A 39 -2.61 -0.02 31.59
C ALA A 39 -3.53 0.88 32.43
N PHE A 40 -3.37 0.85 33.75
CA PHE A 40 -4.14 1.68 34.68
C PHE A 40 -3.76 3.16 34.57
N GLU A 41 -2.46 3.48 34.53
CA GLU A 41 -1.98 4.85 34.29
C GLU A 41 -2.45 5.40 32.94
N ALA A 42 -2.41 4.59 31.88
CA ALA A 42 -2.90 4.97 30.57
C ALA A 42 -4.42 5.24 30.59
N CYS A 43 -5.20 4.37 31.22
CA CYS A 43 -6.65 4.56 31.36
C CYS A 43 -7.00 5.84 32.14
N ARG A 44 -6.26 6.12 33.22
CA ARG A 44 -6.45 7.36 34.00
C ARG A 44 -6.16 8.60 33.16
N HIS A 45 -5.04 8.61 32.44
CA HIS A 45 -4.67 9.71 31.54
C HIS A 45 -5.70 9.91 30.43
N GLU A 46 -6.26 8.84 29.87
CA GLU A 46 -7.34 8.94 28.88
C GLU A 46 -8.60 9.60 29.45
N LEU A 47 -9.04 9.20 30.66
CA LEU A 47 -10.21 9.82 31.31
C LEU A 47 -9.98 11.29 31.66
N GLU A 48 -8.78 11.65 32.14
CA GLU A 48 -8.39 13.04 32.40
C GLU A 48 -8.41 13.88 31.12
N ALA A 49 -7.84 13.36 30.03
CA ALA A 49 -7.85 14.01 28.73
C ALA A 49 -9.27 14.22 28.18
N MET A 50 -10.14 13.21 28.30
CA MET A 50 -11.56 13.34 27.91
C MET A 50 -12.29 14.39 28.76
N THR A 51 -12.03 14.43 30.07
CA THR A 51 -12.63 15.42 30.98
C THR A 51 -12.19 16.84 30.63
N ALA A 52 -10.89 17.03 30.35
CA ALA A 52 -10.35 18.32 29.92
C ALA A 52 -11.00 18.79 28.61
N GLN A 53 -11.08 17.92 27.60
CA GLN A 53 -11.70 18.25 26.31
C GLN A 53 -13.16 18.69 26.44
N ILE A 54 -13.95 18.01 27.27
CA ILE A 54 -15.34 18.38 27.50
C ILE A 54 -15.44 19.70 28.26
N SER A 55 -14.58 19.92 29.25
CA SER A 55 -14.55 21.16 30.03
C SER A 55 -14.16 22.36 29.16
N ASP A 56 -13.13 22.22 28.32
CA ASP A 56 -12.70 23.22 27.35
C ASP A 56 -13.83 23.55 26.37
N HIS A 57 -14.55 22.52 25.92
CA HIS A 57 -15.69 22.69 25.04
C HIS A 57 -16.83 23.49 25.71
N ILE A 58 -17.15 23.19 26.97
CA ILE A 58 -18.15 23.93 27.75
C ILE A 58 -17.72 25.37 27.95
N LEU A 59 -16.44 25.60 28.27
CA LEU A 59 -15.88 26.94 28.45
C LEU A 59 -15.97 27.75 27.15
N ALA A 60 -15.58 27.16 26.01
CA ALA A 60 -15.67 27.80 24.70
C ALA A 60 -17.12 28.17 24.36
N LEU A 61 -18.09 27.28 24.65
CA LEU A 61 -19.52 27.57 24.47
C LEU A 61 -20.01 28.69 25.38
N SER A 62 -19.55 28.73 26.63
CA SER A 62 -19.87 29.81 27.57
C SER A 62 -19.36 31.15 27.06
N ILE A 63 -18.13 31.20 26.56
CA ILE A 63 -17.52 32.41 25.99
C ILE A 63 -18.33 32.86 24.77
N ALA A 64 -18.65 31.95 23.86
CA ALA A 64 -19.45 32.28 22.68
C ALA A 64 -20.82 32.86 23.04
N ARG A 65 -21.49 32.31 24.07
CA ARG A 65 -22.77 32.84 24.56
C ARG A 65 -22.63 34.24 25.14
N ALA A 66 -21.59 34.50 25.93
CA ALA A 66 -21.34 35.82 26.51
C ALA A 66 -21.08 36.87 25.40
N VAL A 67 -20.30 36.49 24.37
CA VAL A 67 -20.06 37.37 23.22
C VAL A 67 -21.36 37.71 22.49
N ASP A 68 -22.23 36.73 22.24
CA ASP A 68 -23.51 36.95 21.56
C ASP A 68 -24.49 37.78 22.40
N SER A 69 -24.61 37.51 23.71
CA SER A 69 -25.48 38.27 24.61
C SER A 69 -25.03 39.72 24.76
N ASP A 70 -23.71 39.94 24.85
CA ASP A 70 -23.16 41.24 25.17
C ASP A 70 -22.94 42.09 23.92
N ALA A 71 -22.96 41.49 22.71
CA ALA A 71 -22.71 42.17 21.44
C ALA A 71 -23.55 43.44 21.24
N GLN A 72 -24.84 43.40 21.60
CA GLN A 72 -25.70 44.58 21.47
C GLN A 72 -25.36 45.69 22.46
N ALA A 73 -24.98 45.33 23.70
CA ALA A 73 -24.59 46.28 24.72
C ALA A 73 -23.24 46.94 24.36
N ILE A 74 -22.28 46.14 23.89
CA ILE A 74 -20.97 46.61 23.41
C ILE A 74 -21.15 47.58 22.24
N ARG A 75 -21.95 47.22 21.22
CA ARG A 75 -22.22 48.12 20.08
C ARG A 75 -22.83 49.46 20.50
N LYS A 76 -23.79 49.44 21.45
CA LYS A 76 -24.39 50.67 21.97
C LYS A 76 -23.38 51.54 22.71
N ALA A 77 -22.51 50.92 23.51
CA ALA A 77 -21.45 51.64 24.22
C ALA A 77 -20.44 52.26 23.25
N GLN A 78 -20.03 51.52 22.21
CA GLN A 78 -19.14 52.02 21.16
C GLN A 78 -19.72 53.22 20.42
N LEU A 79 -20.99 53.14 19.99
CA LEU A 79 -21.66 54.26 19.31
C LEU A 79 -21.74 55.52 20.19
N ALA A 80 -22.00 55.34 21.49
CA ALA A 80 -22.03 56.46 22.44
C ALA A 80 -20.65 57.09 22.65
N GLU A 81 -19.57 56.28 22.67
CA GLU A 81 -18.20 56.77 22.78
C GLU A 81 -17.75 57.52 21.52
N GLU A 82 -18.10 57.02 20.34
CA GLU A 82 -17.86 57.72 19.06
C GLU A 82 -18.60 59.06 19.00
N GLU A 83 -19.84 59.11 19.46
CA GLU A 83 -20.61 60.36 19.55
C GLU A 83 -19.94 61.37 20.48
N ALA A 84 -19.54 60.93 21.68
CA ALA A 84 -18.81 61.78 22.63
C ALA A 84 -17.47 62.29 22.06
N ALA A 85 -16.74 61.45 21.33
CA ALA A 85 -15.50 61.84 20.66
C ALA A 85 -15.75 62.90 19.57
N ARG A 86 -16.81 62.73 18.76
CA ARG A 86 -17.21 63.72 17.75
C ARG A 86 -17.57 65.05 18.39
N ASP A 87 -18.38 65.04 19.44
CA ASP A 87 -18.78 66.24 20.18
C ASP A 87 -17.59 66.98 20.76
N HIS A 88 -16.62 66.25 21.33
CA HIS A 88 -15.39 66.84 21.83
C HIS A 88 -14.57 67.52 20.72
N THR A 89 -14.40 66.86 19.55
CA THR A 89 -13.67 67.47 18.43
C THR A 89 -14.39 68.71 17.89
N TYR A 90 -15.71 68.70 17.84
CA TYR A 90 -16.49 69.84 17.40
C TYR A 90 -16.41 71.01 18.39
N ALA A 91 -16.45 70.73 19.70
CA ALA A 91 -16.26 71.74 20.74
C ALA A 91 -14.89 72.42 20.64
N LEU A 92 -13.82 71.67 20.34
CA LEU A 92 -12.50 72.24 20.07
C LEU A 92 -12.50 73.15 18.84
N MET A 93 -13.14 72.74 17.74
CA MET A 93 -13.23 73.57 16.53
C MET A 93 -13.99 74.89 16.77
N LEU A 94 -15.06 74.87 17.56
CA LEU A 94 -15.79 76.08 17.96
C LEU A 94 -14.97 77.01 18.84
N SER A 95 -14.02 76.48 19.62
CA SER A 95 -13.14 77.29 20.46
C SER A 95 -12.09 78.06 19.63
N ASP A 96 -11.67 77.49 18.50
CA ASP A 96 -10.70 78.10 17.57
C ASP A 96 -11.38 79.02 16.53
N ASP A 97 -12.57 78.66 16.03
CA ASP A 97 -13.37 79.47 15.10
C ASP A 97 -14.87 79.43 15.48
N PRO A 98 -15.44 80.55 15.99
CA PRO A 98 -16.85 80.62 16.38
C PRO A 98 -17.85 80.45 15.22
N SER A 99 -17.37 80.54 13.97
CA SER A 99 -18.18 80.33 12.76
C SER A 99 -18.05 78.90 12.22
N ALA A 100 -17.34 78.00 12.91
CA ALA A 100 -17.20 76.61 12.51
C ALA A 100 -18.57 75.91 12.51
N ALA A 101 -19.01 75.47 11.33
CA ALA A 101 -20.21 74.66 11.18
C ALA A 101 -19.87 73.18 11.42
N PRO A 102 -20.79 72.39 11.99
CA PRO A 102 -20.62 70.95 12.02
C PRO A 102 -20.58 70.47 10.58
N ARG A 103 -19.51 69.75 10.20
CA ARG A 103 -19.47 69.10 8.88
C ARG A 103 -20.62 68.08 8.87
N PRO A 104 -21.56 68.14 7.90
CA PRO A 104 -22.56 67.10 7.77
C PRO A 104 -21.83 65.86 7.32
N VAL A 105 -21.50 65.01 8.28
CA VAL A 105 -21.23 63.61 7.98
C VAL A 105 -22.63 63.06 7.72
N THR A 106 -22.99 62.94 6.44
CA THR A 106 -23.80 61.78 6.07
C THR A 106 -23.02 60.63 6.68
N VAL A 107 -23.53 60.09 7.78
CA VAL A 107 -23.24 58.71 8.12
C VAL A 107 -23.80 57.99 6.92
N GLU A 108 -22.98 57.84 5.86
CA GLU A 108 -22.88 56.57 5.23
C GLU A 108 -22.74 55.65 6.44
N ILE A 109 -23.88 55.08 6.83
CA ILE A 109 -23.89 53.71 7.23
C ILE A 109 -23.24 53.08 5.99
N LYS A 110 -21.89 53.05 5.97
CA LYS A 110 -21.23 51.86 5.56
C LYS A 110 -21.96 50.84 6.42
N GLU A 111 -22.99 50.24 5.82
CA GLU A 111 -23.05 48.80 5.85
C GLU A 111 -21.57 48.44 5.72
N GLU A 112 -20.96 48.12 6.86
CA GLU A 112 -19.68 47.44 6.84
C GLU A 112 -19.87 46.43 5.72
N GLU A 113 -19.12 46.58 4.62
CA GLU A 113 -19.08 45.62 3.52
C GLU A 113 -19.33 44.27 4.17
N PRO A 114 -20.46 43.58 3.87
CA PRO A 114 -20.93 42.47 4.68
C PRO A 114 -19.73 41.61 4.95
N MET A 115 -19.34 41.59 6.23
CA MET A 115 -18.10 41.00 6.70
C MET A 115 -18.05 39.62 6.05
N ASP A 116 -17.13 39.48 5.08
CA ASP A 116 -16.98 38.41 4.08
C ASP A 116 -18.01 37.27 4.26
N ASP A 117 -18.91 36.99 3.30
CA ASP A 117 -19.96 35.94 3.37
C ASP A 117 -19.49 34.58 3.97
N ALA A 118 -18.18 34.33 3.97
CA ALA A 118 -17.47 33.27 4.66
C ALA A 118 -17.55 33.28 6.22
N GLU A 119 -17.54 34.45 6.88
CA GLU A 119 -17.60 34.58 8.35
C GLU A 119 -19.03 34.40 8.89
N ASP A 120 -20.05 34.91 8.19
CA ASP A 120 -21.46 34.58 8.49
C ASP A 120 -21.74 33.08 8.29
N GLY A 121 -21.14 32.48 7.26
CA GLY A 121 -21.15 31.04 7.06
C GLY A 121 -20.47 30.29 8.21
N LEU A 122 -19.35 30.78 8.74
CA LEU A 122 -18.64 30.19 9.88
C LEU A 122 -19.46 30.30 11.17
N ILE A 123 -20.11 31.43 11.40
CA ILE A 123 -20.99 31.68 12.55
C ILE A 123 -22.22 30.76 12.49
N ASP A 124 -22.85 30.59 11.32
CA ASP A 124 -23.93 29.63 11.14
C ASP A 124 -23.44 28.17 11.21
N ILE A 125 -22.21 27.89 10.79
CA ILE A 125 -21.54 26.60 10.99
C ILE A 125 -21.36 26.31 12.48
N LEU A 126 -20.90 27.27 13.27
CA LEU A 126 -20.75 27.13 14.72
C LEU A 126 -22.11 26.98 15.43
N ARG A 127 -23.12 27.72 14.98
CA ARG A 127 -24.51 27.63 15.47
C ARG A 127 -25.14 26.27 15.15
N SER A 128 -24.87 25.73 13.97
CA SER A 128 -25.41 24.45 13.48
C SER A 128 -24.67 23.22 14.00
N LEU A 129 -23.37 23.34 14.29
CA LEU A 129 -22.56 22.24 14.79
C LEU A 129 -22.79 21.94 16.27
N ASN A 130 -23.37 22.85 17.07
CA ASN A 130 -23.63 22.52 18.48
C ASN A 130 -24.71 23.31 19.28
N LEU A 131 -25.73 23.94 18.68
CA LEU A 131 -26.84 24.56 19.45
C LEU A 131 -28.21 23.87 19.31
N GLY A 132 -28.27 22.61 18.86
CA GLY A 132 -29.55 21.89 18.65
C GLY A 132 -30.09 21.07 19.83
N GLY A 133 -29.38 20.99 20.97
CA GLY A 133 -29.80 20.08 22.06
C GLY A 133 -29.48 20.53 23.50
N LEU A 134 -28.84 21.68 23.69
CA LEU A 134 -28.46 22.21 25.01
C LEU A 134 -29.12 23.56 25.34
N LEU A 135 -29.89 24.14 24.40
CA LEU A 135 -30.48 25.47 24.61
C LEU A 135 -31.80 25.46 25.38
N ASP A 136 -32.50 24.33 25.46
CA ASP A 136 -33.89 24.34 25.96
C ASP A 136 -34.02 24.01 27.45
N SER A 137 -32.94 23.58 28.14
CA SER A 137 -33.10 23.05 29.51
C SER A 137 -32.56 23.90 30.64
N MET A 138 -31.78 24.97 30.40
CA MET A 138 -31.13 25.72 31.51
C MET A 138 -31.15 27.25 31.34
N SER A 139 -32.24 27.81 30.82
CA SER A 139 -32.53 29.25 30.97
C SER A 139 -33.87 29.44 31.69
N SER A 140 -33.82 29.64 32.99
CA SER A 140 -34.98 29.93 33.85
C SER A 140 -35.41 31.40 33.74
N GLN A 141 -35.42 31.96 32.53
CA GLN A 141 -35.97 33.29 32.27
C GLN A 141 -36.98 33.21 31.13
N PRO A 142 -38.23 33.69 31.32
CA PRO A 142 -39.17 33.78 30.23
C PRO A 142 -38.64 34.78 29.19
N GLU A 143 -38.30 34.29 28.01
CA GLU A 143 -37.96 35.13 26.87
C GLU A 143 -39.15 36.03 26.51
N SER A 144 -38.88 37.29 26.13
CA SER A 144 -39.92 38.20 25.66
C SER A 144 -40.53 37.69 24.35
N SER A 145 -41.85 37.79 24.19
CA SER A 145 -42.60 37.31 23.02
C SER A 145 -42.12 37.89 21.70
N SER A 146 -41.48 39.07 21.71
CA SER A 146 -40.88 39.70 20.53
C SER A 146 -39.61 38.98 20.03
N TRP A 147 -38.81 38.40 20.93
CA TRP A 147 -37.59 37.66 20.60
C TRP A 147 -37.90 36.27 20.05
N ALA A 148 -38.92 35.60 20.60
CA ALA A 148 -39.41 34.32 20.08
C ALA A 148 -39.92 34.45 18.63
N SER A 149 -40.67 35.52 18.31
CA SER A 149 -41.16 35.78 16.94
C SER A 149 -40.11 36.25 15.93
N SER A 150 -38.92 36.65 16.37
CA SER A 150 -37.83 37.13 15.49
C SER A 150 -36.87 36.02 15.06
N ARG A 151 -37.00 34.79 15.58
CA ARG A 151 -36.21 33.65 15.12
C ARG A 151 -36.63 33.30 13.70
N LYS A 152 -35.74 33.51 12.71
CA LYS A 152 -35.90 32.87 11.40
C LYS A 152 -35.94 31.36 11.63
N GLU A 153 -37.04 30.74 11.23
CA GLU A 153 -37.23 29.29 11.31
C GLU A 153 -36.03 28.60 10.67
N SER A 154 -35.39 27.67 11.40
CA SER A 154 -34.19 27.00 10.93
C SER A 154 -34.53 26.23 9.65
N GLN A 155 -34.03 26.70 8.51
CA GLN A 155 -34.27 26.04 7.23
C GLN A 155 -33.67 24.63 7.31
N THR A 156 -34.50 23.60 7.18
CA THR A 156 -34.07 22.21 7.05
C THR A 156 -34.23 21.76 5.59
N ARG A 157 -33.41 20.79 5.18
CA ARG A 157 -33.47 20.14 3.88
C ARG A 157 -33.52 18.63 4.05
N GLU A 158 -34.03 17.94 3.04
CA GLU A 158 -34.29 16.50 3.10
C GLU A 158 -33.11 15.70 2.52
N CYS A 159 -32.75 14.60 3.17
CA CYS A 159 -31.82 13.64 2.59
C CYS A 159 -32.51 12.79 1.52
N ILE A 160 -31.93 12.70 0.32
CA ILE A 160 -32.49 11.91 -0.80
C ILE A 160 -32.58 10.40 -0.52
N ALA A 161 -31.84 9.88 0.45
CA ALA A 161 -31.74 8.44 0.70
C ALA A 161 -32.66 7.95 1.83
N CYS A 162 -32.83 8.72 2.91
CA CYS A 162 -33.67 8.33 4.04
C CYS A 162 -34.92 9.21 4.21
N ASN A 163 -35.05 10.30 3.45
CA ASN A 163 -36.15 11.24 3.54
C ASN A 163 -36.27 11.98 4.89
N ASP A 164 -35.26 11.88 5.76
CA ASP A 164 -35.18 12.64 7.01
C ASP A 164 -34.70 14.07 6.77
N GLN A 165 -35.12 14.99 7.65
CA GLN A 165 -34.77 16.41 7.59
C GLN A 165 -33.51 16.73 8.41
N PHE A 166 -32.62 17.52 7.82
CA PHE A 166 -31.37 17.94 8.42
C PHE A 166 -31.11 19.43 8.16
N PRO A 167 -30.35 20.12 9.02
CA PRO A 167 -29.78 21.42 8.68
C PRO A 167 -28.95 21.32 7.39
N PRO A 168 -28.96 22.32 6.48
CA PRO A 168 -28.23 22.31 5.21
C PRO A 168 -26.75 21.94 5.37
N LEU A 169 -26.13 22.39 6.45
CA LEU A 169 -24.76 22.07 6.76
C LEU A 169 -24.58 20.58 7.09
N ALA A 170 -25.53 19.90 7.70
CA ALA A 170 -25.44 18.46 7.99
C ALA A 170 -25.64 17.56 6.75
N LEU A 171 -25.87 18.16 5.58
CA LEU A 171 -26.00 17.46 4.31
C LEU A 171 -24.78 17.62 3.40
N PHE A 172 -24.35 16.50 2.82
CA PHE A 172 -23.35 16.47 1.77
C PHE A 172 -24.03 16.71 0.43
N ARG A 173 -23.63 17.77 -0.28
CA ARG A 173 -24.07 18.02 -1.64
C ARG A 173 -23.13 17.31 -2.63
N SER A 174 -23.68 16.33 -3.32
CA SER A 174 -22.98 15.56 -4.34
C SER A 174 -22.83 16.34 -5.66
N PRO A 175 -21.96 15.91 -6.60
CA PRO A 175 -21.76 16.60 -7.88
C PRO A 175 -23.04 16.75 -8.73
N CYS A 176 -23.97 15.81 -8.58
CA CYS A 176 -25.30 15.82 -9.21
C CYS A 176 -26.29 16.80 -8.52
N SER A 177 -25.85 17.57 -7.50
CA SER A 177 -26.64 18.43 -6.61
C SER A 177 -27.62 17.74 -5.64
N HIS A 178 -27.64 16.41 -5.56
CA HIS A 178 -28.42 15.72 -4.52
C HIS A 178 -27.73 15.77 -3.15
N GLU A 179 -28.55 15.80 -2.09
CA GLU A 179 -28.11 16.00 -0.71
C GLU A 179 -28.25 14.71 0.12
N TYR A 180 -27.17 14.34 0.83
CA TYR A 180 -27.11 13.12 1.65
C TYR A 180 -26.76 13.46 3.10
N CYS A 181 -27.46 12.86 4.06
CA CYS A 181 -26.99 12.87 5.44
C CYS A 181 -25.72 12.01 5.57
N ARG A 182 -24.92 12.27 6.60
CA ARG A 182 -23.65 11.55 6.83
C ARG A 182 -23.86 10.03 6.90
N ALA A 183 -24.90 9.57 7.57
CA ALA A 183 -25.16 8.14 7.75
C ALA A 183 -25.42 7.44 6.41
N CYS A 184 -26.30 8.00 5.57
CA CYS A 184 -26.59 7.46 4.24
C CYS A 184 -25.39 7.53 3.30
N LEU A 185 -24.63 8.62 3.34
CA LEU A 185 -23.43 8.78 2.51
C LEU A 185 -22.35 7.73 2.87
N VAL A 186 -22.07 7.56 4.17
CA VAL A 186 -21.12 6.54 4.64
C VAL A 186 -21.64 5.14 4.33
N GLY A 187 -22.95 4.91 4.48
CA GLY A 187 -23.60 3.65 4.09
C GLY A 187 -23.37 3.32 2.61
N LEU A 188 -23.58 4.29 1.71
CA LEU A 188 -23.35 4.14 0.27
C LEU A 188 -21.90 3.74 -0.05
N VAL A 189 -20.92 4.39 0.58
CA VAL A 189 -19.50 4.05 0.40
C VAL A 189 -19.22 2.64 0.90
N ARG A 190 -19.72 2.26 2.08
CA ARG A 190 -19.51 0.91 2.64
C ARG A 190 -20.14 -0.18 1.78
N SER A 191 -21.33 0.05 1.22
CA SER A 191 -21.97 -0.89 0.31
C SER A 191 -21.13 -1.12 -0.95
N SER A 192 -20.46 -0.08 -1.46
CA SER A 192 -19.56 -0.22 -2.62
C SER A 192 -18.34 -1.12 -2.37
N PHE A 193 -17.99 -1.42 -1.11
CA PHE A 193 -16.90 -2.35 -0.80
C PHE A 193 -17.28 -3.82 -0.93
N GLN A 194 -18.58 -4.12 -0.80
CA GLN A 194 -19.11 -5.47 -0.84
C GLN A 194 -19.58 -5.83 -2.26
N ASP A 195 -20.15 -4.86 -2.97
CA ASP A 195 -20.66 -5.02 -4.33
C ASP A 195 -19.80 -4.20 -5.30
N GLU A 196 -19.02 -4.90 -6.12
CA GLU A 196 -18.14 -4.30 -7.14
C GLU A 196 -18.95 -3.51 -8.19
N SER A 197 -20.22 -3.86 -8.44
CA SER A 197 -21.06 -3.13 -9.40
C SER A 197 -21.42 -1.70 -8.92
N LEU A 198 -21.39 -1.49 -7.60
CA LEU A 198 -21.61 -0.20 -6.95
C LEU A 198 -20.31 0.61 -6.79
N PHE A 199 -19.17 0.06 -7.22
CA PHE A 199 -17.87 0.70 -7.10
C PHE A 199 -17.45 1.38 -8.41
N PRO A 200 -16.88 2.60 -8.36
CA PRO A 200 -16.85 3.54 -7.23
C PRO A 200 -18.27 4.07 -6.90
N PRO A 201 -18.52 4.60 -5.69
CA PRO A 201 -19.84 5.11 -5.30
C PRO A 201 -20.30 6.25 -6.19
N LYS A 202 -21.55 6.21 -6.68
CA LYS A 202 -22.10 7.19 -7.63
C LYS A 202 -23.46 7.74 -7.18
N CYS A 203 -23.70 9.01 -7.49
CA CYS A 203 -25.04 9.61 -7.55
C CYS A 203 -25.35 9.95 -9.01
N CYS A 204 -26.50 9.55 -9.55
CA CYS A 204 -26.90 9.91 -10.92
C CYS A 204 -25.81 9.65 -11.96
N ARG A 205 -25.07 8.54 -11.81
CA ARG A 205 -23.92 8.13 -12.62
C ARG A 205 -22.67 9.01 -12.49
N GLN A 206 -22.69 10.04 -11.65
CA GLN A 206 -21.52 10.84 -11.29
C GLN A 206 -20.85 10.26 -10.05
N THR A 207 -19.54 10.05 -10.11
CA THR A 207 -18.74 9.52 -9.01
C THR A 207 -18.72 10.51 -7.83
N ILE A 208 -18.95 9.99 -6.62
CA ILE A 208 -18.83 10.77 -5.39
C ILE A 208 -17.37 10.75 -4.96
N PRO A 209 -16.70 11.92 -4.81
CA PRO A 209 -15.32 11.98 -4.32
C PRO A 209 -15.25 11.50 -2.88
N VAL A 210 -14.43 10.47 -2.61
CA VAL A 210 -14.20 9.93 -1.26
C VAL A 210 -12.84 10.40 -0.76
N GLU A 211 -12.82 11.60 -0.18
CA GLU A 211 -11.61 12.25 0.32
C GLU A 211 -11.66 12.47 1.82
N GLN A 212 -10.49 12.54 2.46
CA GLN A 212 -10.43 12.81 3.89
C GLN A 212 -10.96 14.22 4.16
N GLY A 213 -11.87 14.33 5.13
CA GLY A 213 -12.42 15.62 5.50
C GLY A 213 -13.64 15.46 6.38
N ARG A 214 -14.54 16.43 6.30
CA ARG A 214 -15.73 16.50 7.13
C ARG A 214 -16.60 15.25 7.03
N TRP A 215 -16.72 14.65 5.84
CA TRP A 215 -17.70 13.58 5.55
C TRP A 215 -17.16 12.17 5.74
N PHE A 216 -15.85 11.97 5.59
CA PHE A 216 -15.24 10.64 5.60
C PHE A 216 -14.07 10.59 6.58
N SER A 217 -14.06 9.57 7.44
CA SER A 217 -12.95 9.34 8.35
C SER A 217 -11.70 8.86 7.60
N PRO A 218 -10.49 9.11 8.14
CA PRO A 218 -9.25 8.61 7.54
C PRO A 218 -9.28 7.10 7.31
N GLN A 219 -9.89 6.36 8.25
CA GLN A 219 -10.07 4.91 8.17
C GLN A 219 -10.93 4.49 6.97
N LEU A 220 -12.07 5.15 6.74
CA LEU A 220 -12.98 4.85 5.63
C LEU A 220 -12.34 5.17 4.27
N VAL A 221 -11.62 6.30 4.20
CA VAL A 221 -10.87 6.69 2.99
C VAL A 221 -9.74 5.68 2.71
N GLY A 222 -9.05 5.20 3.75
CA GLY A 222 -8.04 4.14 3.62
C GLY A 222 -8.63 2.84 3.05
N GLN A 223 -9.79 2.41 3.56
CA GLN A 223 -10.52 1.25 3.03
C GLN A 223 -10.94 1.45 1.57
N PHE A 224 -11.46 2.63 1.23
CA PHE A 224 -11.82 2.97 -0.14
C PHE A 224 -10.62 2.90 -1.08
N ARG A 225 -9.46 3.46 -0.69
CA ARG A 225 -8.22 3.38 -1.49
C ARG A 225 -7.74 1.94 -1.67
N ALA A 226 -7.81 1.12 -0.62
CA ALA A 226 -7.47 -0.30 -0.70
C ALA A 226 -8.39 -1.06 -1.66
N LYS A 227 -9.71 -0.81 -1.59
CA LYS A 227 -10.68 -1.39 -2.52
C LYS A 227 -10.54 -0.88 -3.95
N ASN A 228 -10.20 0.39 -4.12
CA ASN A 228 -9.91 0.96 -5.44
C ASN A 228 -8.72 0.28 -6.10
N LEU A 229 -7.65 0.01 -5.34
CA LEU A 229 -6.50 -0.74 -5.83
C LEU A 229 -6.87 -2.19 -6.15
N GLU A 230 -7.58 -2.87 -5.25
CA GLU A 230 -8.04 -4.25 -5.44
C GLU A 230 -8.88 -4.37 -6.72
N PHE A 231 -9.94 -3.57 -6.85
CA PHE A 231 -10.84 -3.64 -7.99
C PHE A 231 -10.21 -3.13 -9.29
N GLY A 232 -9.29 -2.18 -9.21
CA GLY A 232 -8.51 -1.70 -10.36
C GLY A 232 -7.42 -2.67 -10.84
N THR A 233 -7.04 -3.67 -10.04
CA THR A 233 -5.99 -4.62 -10.41
C THR A 233 -6.57 -5.75 -11.28
N PRO A 234 -6.07 -5.96 -12.51
CA PRO A 234 -6.43 -7.12 -13.32
C PRO A 234 -5.76 -8.39 -12.76
N ASN A 235 -6.40 -9.55 -12.90
CA ASN A 235 -5.90 -10.84 -12.41
C ASN A 235 -5.48 -10.82 -10.94
N ARG A 236 -6.40 -10.37 -10.07
CA ARG A 236 -6.18 -10.17 -8.63
C ARG A 236 -5.69 -11.45 -7.97
N THR A 237 -4.60 -11.36 -7.22
CA THR A 237 -4.11 -12.44 -6.38
C THR A 237 -4.59 -12.25 -4.94
N TYR A 238 -5.18 -13.30 -4.37
CA TYR A 238 -5.60 -13.35 -2.99
C TYR A 238 -4.74 -14.34 -2.23
N CYS A 239 -4.55 -14.10 -0.92
CA CYS A 239 -3.85 -15.05 -0.08
C CYS A 239 -4.55 -16.41 -0.13
N SER A 240 -3.80 -17.45 -0.46
CA SER A 240 -4.28 -18.84 -0.55
C SER A 240 -4.75 -19.42 0.79
N GLU A 241 -4.48 -18.73 1.90
CA GLU A 241 -4.93 -19.14 3.22
C GLU A 241 -6.41 -18.77 3.42
N PRO A 242 -7.32 -19.75 3.59
CA PRO A 242 -8.76 -19.48 3.67
C PRO A 242 -9.14 -18.53 4.81
N SER A 243 -8.46 -18.65 5.96
CA SER A 243 -8.68 -17.78 7.13
C SER A 243 -8.21 -16.33 6.91
N CYS A 244 -7.33 -16.10 5.92
CA CYS A 244 -6.79 -14.78 5.61
C CYS A 244 -7.47 -14.14 4.41
N SER A 245 -7.51 -14.85 3.27
CA SER A 245 -8.13 -14.46 1.98
C SER A 245 -7.93 -12.98 1.59
N THR A 246 -6.81 -12.39 2.01
CA THR A 246 -6.55 -10.97 1.88
C THR A 246 -5.98 -10.71 0.49
N PHE A 247 -6.47 -9.69 -0.20
CA PHE A 247 -5.91 -9.23 -1.48
C PHE A 247 -4.42 -8.91 -1.32
N ILE A 248 -3.59 -9.39 -2.24
CA ILE A 248 -2.15 -9.15 -2.25
C ILE A 248 -1.84 -8.14 -3.37
N PRO A 249 -1.45 -6.89 -3.02
CA PRO A 249 -1.08 -5.89 -4.01
C PRO A 249 0.12 -6.33 -4.87
N PRO A 250 0.21 -5.90 -6.14
CA PRO A 250 1.30 -6.28 -7.05
C PRO A 250 2.72 -6.01 -6.51
N VAL A 251 2.88 -5.00 -5.65
CA VAL A 251 4.17 -4.67 -5.02
C VAL A 251 4.71 -5.76 -4.09
N PHE A 252 3.86 -6.71 -3.67
CA PHE A 252 4.24 -7.86 -2.86
C PHE A 252 4.37 -9.15 -3.68
N ILE A 253 4.40 -9.03 -5.01
CA ILE A 253 4.57 -10.15 -5.94
C ILE A 253 5.99 -10.09 -6.50
N ASP A 254 6.75 -11.16 -6.30
CA ASP A 254 8.09 -11.36 -6.85
C ASP A 254 8.09 -12.61 -7.72
N GLY A 255 8.29 -12.41 -9.04
CA GLY A 255 8.10 -13.45 -10.05
C GLY A 255 6.72 -14.10 -9.93
N ASP A 256 6.69 -15.41 -9.74
CA ASP A 256 5.44 -16.19 -9.64
C ASP A 256 4.91 -16.32 -8.19
N THR A 257 5.52 -15.62 -7.24
CA THR A 257 5.18 -15.75 -5.82
C THR A 257 4.68 -14.45 -5.21
N ALA A 258 3.45 -14.46 -4.74
CA ALA A 258 2.83 -13.40 -3.97
C ALA A 258 3.04 -13.62 -2.47
N THR A 259 3.53 -12.62 -1.74
CA THR A 259 3.69 -12.68 -0.28
C THR A 259 2.61 -11.87 0.42
N CYS A 260 1.81 -12.51 1.28
CA CYS A 260 0.69 -11.83 1.92
C CYS A 260 1.19 -10.81 2.97
N PRO A 261 0.80 -9.52 2.89
CA PRO A 261 1.22 -8.51 3.87
C PRO A 261 0.60 -8.72 5.27
N ARG A 262 -0.48 -9.51 5.39
CA ARG A 262 -1.18 -9.73 6.66
C ARG A 262 -0.66 -10.94 7.44
N CYS A 263 -0.46 -12.08 6.76
CA CYS A 263 -0.08 -13.34 7.41
C CYS A 263 1.30 -13.87 6.96
N VAL A 264 1.97 -13.16 6.05
CA VAL A 264 3.32 -13.47 5.52
C VAL A 264 3.39 -14.79 4.72
N ARG A 265 2.27 -15.50 4.53
CA ARG A 265 2.23 -16.71 3.71
C ARG A 265 2.41 -16.39 2.23
N ARG A 266 3.03 -17.34 1.53
CA ARG A 266 3.35 -17.24 0.10
C ARG A 266 2.31 -17.99 -0.73
N THR A 267 1.85 -17.36 -1.80
CA THR A 267 0.81 -17.85 -2.72
C THR A 267 1.35 -17.86 -4.14
N CYS A 268 1.05 -18.91 -4.90
CA CYS A 268 1.39 -18.99 -6.32
C CYS A 268 0.37 -18.19 -7.14
N ILE A 269 0.84 -17.29 -8.02
CA ILE A 269 -0.05 -16.43 -8.82
C ILE A 269 -0.79 -17.19 -9.94
N HIS A 270 -0.26 -18.35 -10.37
CA HIS A 270 -0.82 -19.13 -11.47
C HIS A 270 -2.01 -19.98 -11.03
N CYS A 271 -1.89 -20.66 -9.87
CA CYS A 271 -2.95 -21.53 -9.35
C CYS A 271 -3.75 -20.91 -8.19
N ASN A 272 -3.35 -19.73 -7.69
CA ASN A 272 -3.88 -19.10 -6.47
C ASN A 272 -3.82 -20.00 -5.21
N GLY A 273 -3.01 -21.07 -5.26
CA GLY A 273 -2.79 -22.00 -4.17
C GLY A 273 -1.54 -21.67 -3.33
N PRO A 274 -1.23 -22.49 -2.32
CA PRO A 274 0.01 -22.37 -1.55
C PRO A 274 1.23 -22.37 -2.49
N HIS A 275 2.24 -21.57 -2.14
CA HIS A 275 3.51 -21.59 -2.87
C HIS A 275 4.09 -23.00 -2.90
N HIS A 276 4.53 -23.42 -4.10
CA HIS A 276 5.16 -24.70 -4.34
C HIS A 276 6.47 -24.49 -5.10
N ILE A 277 7.36 -25.48 -5.00
CA ILE A 277 8.65 -25.49 -5.70
C ILE A 277 8.44 -26.10 -7.09
N GLY A 278 9.10 -25.53 -8.10
CA GLY A 278 9.01 -25.98 -9.48
C GLY A 278 7.90 -25.30 -10.29
N VAL A 279 7.75 -25.72 -11.54
CA VAL A 279 6.78 -25.16 -12.48
C VAL A 279 5.36 -25.47 -12.03
N CYS A 280 4.49 -24.45 -12.05
CA CYS A 280 3.09 -24.63 -11.67
C CYS A 280 2.35 -25.54 -12.66
N PRO A 281 1.56 -26.53 -12.19
CA PRO A 281 0.69 -27.32 -13.07
C PRO A 281 -0.33 -26.47 -13.84
N SER A 282 -0.71 -25.32 -13.29
CA SER A 282 -1.65 -24.38 -13.93
C SER A 282 -0.97 -23.43 -14.93
N ASP A 283 0.36 -23.37 -14.96
CA ASP A 283 1.10 -22.59 -15.95
C ASP A 283 1.26 -23.41 -17.24
N THR A 284 0.25 -23.30 -18.11
CA THR A 284 0.18 -24.06 -19.36
C THR A 284 1.36 -23.79 -20.29
N ALA A 285 1.91 -22.57 -20.29
CA ALA A 285 3.05 -22.21 -21.13
C ALA A 285 4.32 -22.95 -20.68
N SER A 286 4.62 -22.90 -19.39
CA SER A 286 5.78 -23.63 -18.86
C SER A 286 5.59 -25.14 -18.95
N GLN A 287 4.36 -25.66 -18.79
CA GLN A 287 4.07 -27.08 -19.01
C GLN A 287 4.36 -27.53 -20.46
N GLN A 288 4.05 -26.68 -21.46
CA GLN A 288 4.40 -26.98 -22.86
C GLN A 288 5.92 -27.05 -23.07
N VAL A 289 6.70 -26.19 -22.41
CA VAL A 289 8.16 -26.23 -22.46
C VAL A 289 8.69 -27.53 -21.85
N LEU A 290 8.12 -27.99 -20.74
CA LEU A 290 8.49 -29.28 -20.13
C LEU A 290 8.13 -30.46 -21.02
N GLN A 291 6.96 -30.42 -21.67
CA GLN A 291 6.56 -31.46 -22.61
C GLN A 291 7.50 -31.51 -23.83
N LEU A 292 7.93 -30.36 -24.34
CA LEU A 292 8.93 -30.28 -25.40
C LEU A 292 10.30 -30.80 -24.92
N ALA A 293 10.67 -30.51 -23.66
CA ALA A 293 11.90 -31.01 -23.06
C ALA A 293 11.89 -32.54 -23.01
N ASP A 294 10.80 -33.14 -22.52
CA ASP A 294 10.65 -34.60 -22.49
C ASP A 294 10.72 -35.22 -23.89
N GLN A 295 10.07 -34.61 -24.89
CA GLN A 295 10.10 -35.10 -26.28
C GLN A 295 11.50 -35.06 -26.90
N ASN A 296 12.32 -34.08 -26.53
CA ASN A 296 13.70 -33.96 -27.01
C ASN A 296 14.72 -34.64 -26.09
N GLY A 297 14.27 -35.25 -24.98
CA GLY A 297 15.15 -35.86 -23.98
C GLY A 297 16.04 -34.85 -23.26
N TRP A 298 15.60 -33.60 -23.12
CA TRP A 298 16.23 -32.58 -22.28
C TRP A 298 15.92 -32.83 -20.80
N GLN A 299 16.87 -32.53 -19.92
CA GLN A 299 16.76 -32.83 -18.49
C GLN A 299 16.62 -31.56 -17.65
N GLN A 300 15.89 -31.61 -16.54
CA GLN A 300 15.84 -30.52 -15.57
C GLN A 300 16.92 -30.66 -14.48
N CYS A 301 17.54 -29.54 -14.11
CA CYS A 301 18.38 -29.49 -12.92
C CYS A 301 17.53 -29.65 -11.65
N TYR A 302 17.87 -30.61 -10.78
CA TYR A 302 17.14 -30.82 -9.51
C TYR A 302 17.11 -29.60 -8.57
N SER A 303 18.10 -28.69 -8.69
CA SER A 303 18.26 -27.57 -7.75
C SER A 303 17.54 -26.30 -8.20
N CYS A 304 17.50 -26.01 -9.50
CA CYS A 304 16.92 -24.76 -10.02
C CYS A 304 15.86 -24.98 -11.10
N TYR A 305 15.55 -26.24 -11.43
CA TYR A 305 14.53 -26.67 -12.40
C TYR A 305 14.71 -26.14 -13.82
N ARG A 306 15.86 -25.52 -14.12
CA ARG A 306 16.23 -25.13 -15.47
C ARG A 306 16.41 -26.38 -16.33
N VAL A 307 15.77 -26.38 -17.50
CA VAL A 307 15.95 -27.40 -18.53
C VAL A 307 17.34 -27.22 -19.15
N VAL A 308 18.07 -28.32 -19.30
CA VAL A 308 19.37 -28.40 -19.94
C VAL A 308 19.32 -29.44 -21.05
N GLU A 309 20.06 -29.18 -22.12
CA GLU A 309 20.29 -30.10 -23.21
C GLU A 309 21.70 -30.68 -23.10
N LEU A 310 21.85 -31.95 -23.45
CA LEU A 310 23.15 -32.60 -23.59
C LEU A 310 23.33 -33.10 -25.01
N GLU A 311 24.22 -32.45 -25.76
CA GLU A 311 24.50 -32.79 -27.15
C GLU A 311 25.53 -33.92 -27.28
N THR A 312 26.61 -33.86 -26.49
CA THR A 312 27.73 -34.82 -26.54
C THR A 312 28.38 -35.02 -25.15
N GLY A 313 29.13 -36.11 -24.97
CA GLY A 313 29.88 -36.39 -23.74
C GLY A 313 29.18 -37.31 -22.73
N CYS A 314 29.67 -37.30 -21.49
CA CYS A 314 29.14 -38.11 -20.38
C CYS A 314 27.88 -37.48 -19.77
N TYR A 315 27.16 -38.23 -18.93
CA TYR A 315 25.94 -37.78 -18.28
C TYR A 315 26.17 -36.90 -17.04
N HIS A 316 27.41 -36.52 -16.73
CA HIS A 316 27.72 -35.59 -15.65
C HIS A 316 27.48 -34.14 -16.07
N MET A 317 26.43 -33.52 -15.55
CA MET A 317 26.08 -32.14 -15.87
C MET A 317 26.40 -31.19 -14.72
N THR A 318 26.90 -30.00 -15.06
CA THR A 318 27.04 -28.88 -14.12
C THR A 318 26.10 -27.77 -14.56
N CYS A 319 25.07 -27.48 -13.77
CA CYS A 319 24.12 -26.41 -14.07
C CYS A 319 24.74 -25.03 -13.83
N HIS A 320 24.15 -23.97 -14.40
CA HIS A 320 24.51 -22.58 -14.09
C HIS A 320 24.37 -22.22 -12.59
N CYS A 321 23.48 -22.89 -11.86
CA CYS A 321 23.40 -22.76 -10.40
C CYS A 321 24.50 -23.51 -9.64
N ARG A 322 25.47 -24.10 -10.36
CA ARG A 322 26.60 -24.92 -9.88
C ARG A 322 26.22 -26.29 -9.30
N ALA A 323 24.95 -26.67 -9.34
CA ALA A 323 24.54 -28.02 -8.99
C ALA A 323 25.08 -29.02 -10.03
N GLN A 324 25.67 -30.10 -9.54
CA GLN A 324 26.14 -31.22 -10.37
C GLN A 324 25.12 -32.36 -10.31
N PHE A 325 24.69 -32.86 -11.47
CA PHE A 325 23.61 -33.84 -11.56
C PHE A 325 23.78 -34.80 -12.74
N CYS A 326 23.08 -35.93 -12.69
CA CYS A 326 23.02 -36.88 -13.78
C CYS A 326 21.99 -36.43 -14.82
N TYR A 327 22.37 -36.35 -16.09
CA TYR A 327 21.46 -36.00 -17.18
C TYR A 327 20.33 -37.04 -17.38
N LEU A 328 20.58 -38.31 -17.08
CA LEU A 328 19.56 -39.36 -17.29
C LEU A 328 18.41 -39.28 -16.28
N CYS A 329 18.71 -39.10 -14.99
CA CYS A 329 17.69 -39.14 -13.94
C CYS A 329 17.43 -37.78 -13.27
N GLY A 330 18.26 -36.77 -13.51
CA GLY A 330 18.13 -35.45 -12.87
C GLY A 330 18.71 -35.39 -11.45
N ASP A 331 19.03 -36.54 -10.83
CA ASP A 331 19.52 -36.60 -9.45
C ASP A 331 20.95 -36.06 -9.30
N ARG A 332 21.32 -35.76 -8.05
CA ARG A 332 22.66 -35.31 -7.70
C ARG A 332 23.73 -36.29 -8.23
N TRP A 333 24.83 -35.73 -8.75
CA TRP A 333 25.89 -36.56 -9.33
C TRP A 333 26.45 -37.57 -8.33
N LYS A 334 26.73 -38.80 -8.79
CA LYS A 334 27.18 -39.96 -7.99
C LYS A 334 26.18 -40.47 -6.94
N THR A 335 24.91 -40.07 -6.96
CA THR A 335 23.86 -40.68 -6.10
C THR A 335 22.99 -41.70 -6.83
N CYS A 336 23.13 -41.83 -8.16
CA CYS A 336 22.40 -42.77 -9.00
C CYS A 336 23.31 -43.89 -9.54
N SER A 337 22.70 -45.01 -9.95
CA SER A 337 23.39 -46.13 -10.63
C SER A 337 23.27 -46.07 -12.16
N CYS A 338 22.96 -44.89 -12.71
CA CYS A 338 22.90 -44.67 -14.15
C CYS A 338 24.27 -44.94 -14.81
N PRO A 339 24.30 -45.42 -16.07
CA PRO A 339 25.55 -45.48 -16.82
C PRO A 339 26.17 -44.08 -16.89
N GLN A 340 27.50 -44.01 -16.96
CA GLN A 340 28.20 -42.72 -16.99
C GLN A 340 28.12 -42.04 -18.36
N TRP A 341 27.97 -42.81 -19.43
CA TRP A 341 27.86 -42.31 -20.80
C TRP A 341 27.08 -43.29 -21.69
N GLU A 342 26.68 -42.80 -22.86
CA GLU A 342 26.19 -43.61 -23.97
C GLU A 342 27.24 -43.64 -25.08
N GLU A 343 27.54 -44.85 -25.54
CA GLU A 343 28.64 -45.09 -26.47
C GLU A 343 28.53 -44.29 -27.77
N ALA A 344 27.31 -44.19 -28.31
CA ALA A 344 27.04 -43.42 -29.52
C ALA A 344 27.36 -41.93 -29.36
N ARG A 345 27.23 -41.36 -28.15
CA ARG A 345 27.55 -39.95 -27.86
C ARG A 345 29.05 -39.72 -27.78
N LEU A 346 29.79 -40.66 -27.20
CA LEU A 346 31.26 -40.62 -27.17
C LEU A 346 31.83 -40.71 -28.59
N ILE A 347 31.33 -41.65 -29.39
CA ILE A 347 31.75 -41.81 -30.79
C ILE A 347 31.43 -40.55 -31.59
N ARG A 348 30.24 -39.95 -31.42
CA ARG A 348 29.88 -38.70 -32.09
C ARG A 348 30.85 -37.58 -31.70
N ARG A 349 31.18 -37.46 -30.42
CA ARG A 349 32.17 -36.48 -29.93
C ARG A 349 33.56 -36.73 -30.53
N ALA A 350 34.02 -37.98 -30.54
CA ALA A 350 35.31 -38.36 -31.10
C ALA A 350 35.41 -38.03 -32.60
N ASN A 351 34.34 -38.28 -33.38
CA ASN A 351 34.29 -37.84 -34.77
C ASN A 351 34.43 -36.32 -34.90
N VAL A 352 33.66 -35.54 -34.10
CA VAL A 352 33.75 -34.08 -34.09
C VAL A 352 35.16 -33.60 -33.75
N VAL A 353 35.89 -34.27 -32.85
CA VAL A 353 37.27 -33.91 -32.51
C VAL A 353 38.22 -34.23 -33.67
N VAL A 354 38.13 -35.43 -34.25
CA VAL A 354 38.99 -35.85 -35.37
C VAL A 354 38.75 -34.99 -36.62
N ASP A 355 37.50 -34.63 -36.91
CA ASP A 355 37.13 -33.83 -38.09
C ASP A 355 37.60 -32.36 -38.00
N ARG A 356 38.07 -31.90 -36.82
CA ARG A 356 38.68 -30.56 -36.66
C ARG A 356 40.11 -30.47 -37.17
N ASP A 357 40.77 -31.61 -37.38
CA ASP A 357 42.12 -31.65 -37.92
C ASP A 357 42.08 -31.15 -39.37
N ASP A 358 42.91 -30.15 -39.69
CA ASP A 358 42.93 -29.53 -41.02
C ASP A 358 43.30 -30.55 -42.13
N ASN A 359 43.84 -31.72 -41.78
CA ASN A 359 44.11 -32.82 -42.70
C ASN A 359 43.05 -33.93 -42.72
N ALA A 360 41.95 -33.81 -41.96
CA ALA A 360 40.93 -34.86 -41.82
C ALA A 360 40.43 -35.39 -43.18
N ASP A 361 40.19 -34.49 -44.15
CA ASP A 361 39.72 -34.83 -45.50
C ASP A 361 40.74 -35.60 -46.36
N ARG A 362 42.02 -35.56 -45.98
CA ARG A 362 43.13 -36.23 -46.67
C ARG A 362 43.53 -37.55 -45.99
N MET A 363 42.92 -37.88 -44.86
CA MET A 363 43.22 -39.10 -44.12
C MET A 363 42.63 -40.33 -44.80
N ASP A 364 43.39 -41.42 -44.78
CA ASP A 364 42.85 -42.73 -45.13
C ASP A 364 41.74 -43.14 -44.15
N ALA A 365 40.70 -43.81 -44.66
CA ALA A 365 39.52 -44.17 -43.87
C ALA A 365 39.86 -45.07 -42.67
N ALA A 366 40.82 -46.00 -42.81
CA ALA A 366 41.21 -46.88 -41.71
C ALA A 366 41.99 -46.11 -40.63
N VAL A 367 42.84 -45.17 -41.05
CA VAL A 367 43.59 -44.30 -40.14
C VAL A 367 42.65 -43.36 -39.39
N ARG A 368 41.66 -42.77 -40.08
CA ARG A 368 40.63 -41.94 -39.45
C ARG A 368 39.85 -42.74 -38.41
N GLN A 369 39.41 -43.96 -38.76
CA GLN A 369 38.65 -44.80 -37.83
C GLN A 369 39.45 -45.17 -36.58
N ALA A 370 40.75 -45.51 -36.73
CA ALA A 370 41.62 -45.78 -35.59
C ALA A 370 41.76 -44.57 -34.66
N ARG A 371 41.85 -43.36 -35.23
CA ARG A 371 41.94 -42.11 -34.48
C ARG A 371 40.64 -41.77 -33.74
N VAL A 372 39.48 -42.05 -34.35
CA VAL A 372 38.17 -41.90 -33.68
C VAL A 372 38.06 -42.85 -32.48
N GLU A 373 38.57 -44.08 -32.60
CA GLU A 373 38.56 -45.04 -31.49
C GLU A 373 39.53 -44.64 -30.37
N GLU A 374 40.71 -44.13 -30.72
CA GLU A 374 41.66 -43.56 -29.75
C GLU A 374 41.06 -42.35 -29.01
N GLU A 375 40.43 -41.42 -29.73
CA GLU A 375 39.75 -40.27 -29.12
C GLU A 375 38.55 -40.68 -28.27
N ARG A 376 37.80 -41.71 -28.67
CA ARG A 376 36.74 -42.28 -27.84
C ARG A 376 37.29 -42.79 -26.51
N ALA A 377 38.41 -43.53 -26.53
CA ALA A 377 39.05 -44.00 -25.30
C ALA A 377 39.58 -42.84 -24.44
N ASN A 378 40.18 -41.83 -25.07
CA ASN A 378 40.63 -40.60 -24.41
C ASN A 378 39.46 -39.89 -23.68
N LEU A 379 38.32 -39.75 -24.33
CA LEU A 379 37.11 -39.14 -23.74
C LEU A 379 36.53 -39.97 -22.58
N MET A 380 36.70 -41.30 -22.59
CA MET A 380 36.30 -42.16 -21.47
C MET A 380 37.23 -41.97 -20.26
N GLU A 381 38.54 -41.92 -20.48
CA GLU A 381 39.53 -41.77 -19.40
C GLU A 381 39.51 -40.34 -18.81
N ASN A 382 39.36 -39.32 -19.66
CA ASN A 382 39.46 -37.91 -19.28
C ASN A 382 38.10 -37.19 -19.14
N HIS A 383 37.03 -37.94 -18.85
CA HIS A 383 35.67 -37.38 -18.73
C HIS A 383 35.50 -36.40 -17.55
N GLU A 384 36.30 -36.53 -16.47
CA GLU A 384 36.35 -35.57 -15.35
C GLU A 384 37.48 -34.52 -15.56
N CYS A 385 37.51 -33.86 -16.72
CA CYS A 385 38.54 -32.88 -17.05
C CYS A 385 38.51 -31.64 -16.12
N THR A 386 39.68 -31.21 -15.62
CA THR A 386 39.81 -30.01 -14.76
C THR A 386 40.08 -28.72 -15.54
N HIS A 387 40.24 -28.83 -16.87
CA HIS A 387 40.49 -27.70 -17.77
C HIS A 387 41.69 -26.80 -17.38
N GLU A 388 42.78 -27.40 -16.90
CA GLU A 388 43.98 -26.65 -16.50
C GLU A 388 44.89 -26.30 -17.68
N THR A 389 44.94 -27.18 -18.68
CA THR A 389 45.88 -27.09 -19.81
C THR A 389 45.17 -26.81 -21.13
N TRP A 390 45.66 -25.81 -21.84
CA TRP A 390 45.01 -25.28 -23.05
C TRP A 390 46.03 -25.02 -24.15
N GLU A 391 45.62 -25.31 -25.38
CA GLU A 391 46.34 -25.03 -26.61
C GLU A 391 45.62 -23.92 -27.38
N LEU A 392 46.38 -23.02 -28.01
CA LEU A 392 45.80 -21.99 -28.86
C LEU A 392 45.73 -22.52 -30.29
N ARG A 393 44.54 -22.45 -30.89
CA ARG A 393 44.28 -22.81 -32.28
C ARG A 393 43.93 -21.57 -33.07
N ASP A 394 44.57 -21.37 -34.20
CA ASP A 394 44.26 -20.28 -35.13
C ASP A 394 43.10 -20.66 -36.07
N GLY A 395 42.49 -19.65 -36.65
CA GLY A 395 41.44 -19.77 -37.67
C GLY A 395 40.03 -19.48 -37.13
N ASP A 396 39.07 -19.54 -38.04
CA ASP A 396 37.65 -19.32 -37.78
C ASP A 396 37.02 -20.56 -37.14
N ARG A 397 36.70 -20.49 -35.84
CA ARG A 397 36.17 -21.63 -35.07
C ARG A 397 35.09 -21.17 -34.09
N GLN A 398 34.09 -22.01 -33.86
CA GLN A 398 32.99 -21.73 -32.94
C GLN A 398 33.31 -22.18 -31.52
N CYS A 399 33.01 -21.34 -30.54
CA CYS A 399 33.09 -21.70 -29.12
C CYS A 399 31.95 -22.64 -28.73
N GLU A 400 32.28 -23.76 -28.12
CA GLU A 400 31.29 -24.80 -27.75
C GLU A 400 30.42 -24.42 -26.54
N GLU A 401 30.84 -23.41 -25.77
CA GLU A 401 30.12 -22.96 -24.57
C GLU A 401 29.14 -21.82 -24.85
N CYS A 402 29.52 -20.86 -25.69
CA CYS A 402 28.69 -19.69 -25.99
C CYS A 402 28.25 -19.60 -27.44
N HIS A 403 28.66 -20.56 -28.28
CA HIS A 403 28.31 -20.66 -29.69
C HIS A 403 28.75 -19.46 -30.53
N ASP A 404 29.62 -18.62 -29.97
CA ASP A 404 30.18 -17.45 -30.63
C ASP A 404 31.28 -17.90 -31.61
N ILE A 405 31.31 -17.30 -32.79
CA ILE A 405 32.25 -17.63 -33.86
C ILE A 405 33.46 -16.71 -33.71
N LEU A 406 34.62 -17.29 -33.45
CA LEU A 406 35.87 -16.57 -33.25
C LEU A 406 36.70 -16.62 -34.53
N PRO A 407 36.87 -15.50 -35.26
CA PRO A 407 37.50 -15.50 -36.59
C PRO A 407 39.03 -15.58 -36.57
N ARG A 408 39.66 -15.57 -35.40
CA ARG A 408 41.12 -15.47 -35.26
C ARG A 408 41.73 -16.65 -34.53
N TYR A 409 41.24 -16.91 -33.32
CA TYR A 409 41.79 -17.97 -32.48
C TYR A 409 40.75 -18.47 -31.48
N ILE A 410 40.96 -19.69 -31.01
CA ILE A 410 40.20 -20.34 -29.94
C ILE A 410 41.16 -21.13 -29.03
N PHE A 411 40.73 -21.44 -27.80
CA PHE A 411 41.48 -22.31 -26.90
C PHE A 411 40.90 -23.71 -26.92
N GLU A 412 41.72 -24.71 -27.18
CA GLU A 412 41.37 -26.13 -27.10
C GLU A 412 41.97 -26.74 -25.83
N CYS A 413 41.15 -27.44 -25.02
CA CYS A 413 41.66 -28.13 -23.84
C CYS A 413 42.46 -29.37 -24.25
N ARG A 414 43.64 -29.58 -23.66
CA ARG A 414 44.49 -30.73 -24.00
C ARG A 414 44.02 -32.08 -23.49
N GLN A 415 43.07 -32.09 -22.55
CA GLN A 415 42.56 -33.32 -21.94
C GLN A 415 41.27 -33.80 -22.61
N CYS A 416 40.31 -32.90 -22.85
CA CYS A 416 38.99 -33.27 -23.37
C CYS A 416 38.66 -32.61 -24.73
N HIS A 417 39.61 -31.88 -25.32
CA HIS A 417 39.48 -31.26 -26.65
C HIS A 417 38.29 -30.29 -26.80
N ILE A 418 37.73 -29.77 -25.70
CA ILE A 418 36.71 -28.70 -25.78
C ILE A 418 37.34 -27.40 -26.30
N MET A 419 36.69 -26.76 -27.26
CA MET A 419 37.07 -25.45 -27.79
C MET A 419 36.26 -24.34 -27.12
N ALA A 420 36.94 -23.47 -26.38
CA ALA A 420 36.33 -22.39 -25.62
C ALA A 420 36.95 -21.03 -25.96
N CYS A 421 36.11 -19.99 -26.01
CA CYS A 421 36.57 -18.61 -26.09
C CYS A 421 37.26 -18.23 -24.78
N ARG A 422 38.09 -17.16 -24.82
CA ARG A 422 38.77 -16.65 -23.62
C ARG A 422 37.82 -16.44 -22.44
N ARG A 423 36.61 -15.92 -22.71
CA ARG A 423 35.62 -15.63 -21.67
C ARG A 423 35.05 -16.91 -21.05
N CYS A 424 34.66 -17.90 -21.85
CA CYS A 424 34.09 -19.15 -21.34
C CYS A 424 35.12 -19.97 -20.57
N ARG A 425 36.34 -20.06 -21.08
CA ARG A 425 37.47 -20.72 -20.41
C ARG A 425 37.75 -20.22 -18.99
N PHE A 426 37.53 -18.93 -18.71
CA PHE A 426 37.83 -18.36 -17.38
C PHE A 426 36.62 -18.25 -16.46
N ASN A 427 35.41 -18.32 -17.00
CA ASN A 427 34.19 -17.99 -16.24
C ASN A 427 33.13 -19.10 -16.24
N ARG A 428 33.29 -20.16 -17.02
CA ARG A 428 32.29 -21.25 -17.18
C ARG A 428 32.89 -22.64 -17.00
N LEU A 429 34.07 -22.85 -17.55
CA LEU A 429 34.93 -24.02 -17.39
C LEU A 429 35.97 -23.71 -16.32
#